data_AF-A0A8J7TXZ8-F1
#
_entry.id   AF-A0A8J7TXZ8-F1
#
_cell.length_a   1.000
_cell.length_b   1.000
_cell.length_c   1.000
_cell.angle_alpha   90.00
_cell.angle_beta   90.00
_cell.angle_gamma   90.00
#
_symmetry.space_group_name_H-M   'P 1'
#
loop_
_entity.id
_entity.type
_entity.pdbx_description
1 polymer ?
#
loop_
_entity_poly.entity_id
_entity_poly.type
_entity_poly.pdbx_seq_one_letter_code
_entity_poly.pdbx_strand_id
1 'polypeptide(L)'
;MRMLSALFGASLLAATTARAEEPANDPRPVPLTRPTMKQFLEDVKARTPRIPLPPLTEEEKAKLGDRGTGYEARIRALYMPPGEGRSGFGFGGKDDPEATLSYKLKTQLFWIVSRTNNCQY
;
A
#
# COMPACT_ATOMS: atom_id res chain seq x y z
N MET A 1 24.91 -42.10 37.44
CA MET A 1 24.12 -42.16 36.19
C MET A 1 22.66 -41.94 36.53
N ARG A 2 21.96 -41.13 35.71
CA ARG A 2 20.52 -40.82 35.72
C ARG A 2 20.05 -39.75 36.70
N MET A 3 20.02 -38.50 36.23
CA MET A 3 18.86 -37.60 36.32
C MET A 3 19.17 -36.31 35.54
N LEU A 4 19.19 -36.43 34.20
CA LEU A 4 19.15 -35.30 33.27
C LEU A 4 17.98 -35.59 32.34
N SER A 5 16.78 -35.16 32.69
CA SER A 5 15.61 -35.14 31.80
C SER A 5 14.45 -34.48 32.54
N ALA A 6 14.11 -33.24 32.17
CA ALA A 6 12.75 -32.70 32.16
C ALA A 6 12.74 -31.18 32.39
N LEU A 7 13.35 -30.41 31.48
CA LEU A 7 13.04 -28.99 31.31
C LEU A 7 13.05 -28.65 29.81
N PHE A 8 12.16 -29.30 29.06
CA PHE A 8 11.74 -28.84 27.72
C PHE A 8 10.24 -28.52 27.80
N GLY A 9 9.92 -27.48 28.58
CA GLY A 9 8.57 -26.97 28.77
C GLY A 9 8.28 -25.84 27.80
N ALA A 10 7.66 -26.20 26.67
CA ALA A 10 6.73 -25.39 25.88
C ALA A 10 6.95 -23.87 25.77
N SER A 11 7.83 -23.45 24.86
CA SER A 11 7.70 -22.16 24.16
C SER A 11 7.01 -22.35 22.81
N LEU A 12 5.72 -22.71 22.81
CA LEU A 12 4.84 -22.41 21.68
C LEU A 12 4.20 -21.05 21.95
N LEU A 13 5.02 -19.99 21.84
CA LEU A 13 4.50 -18.63 21.78
C LEU A 13 3.77 -18.46 20.45
N ALA A 14 2.44 -18.51 20.55
CA ALA A 14 1.46 -17.84 19.71
C ALA A 14 1.99 -17.31 18.38
N ALA A 15 2.12 -18.21 17.39
CA ALA A 15 2.03 -17.82 16.00
C ALA A 15 0.59 -17.37 15.76
N THR A 16 0.30 -16.10 16.04
CA THR A 16 -0.92 -15.45 15.55
C THR A 16 -0.82 -15.47 14.03
N THR A 17 -1.46 -16.46 13.42
CA THR A 17 -1.65 -16.51 11.98
C THR A 17 -2.49 -15.30 11.61
N ALA A 18 -1.84 -14.26 11.07
CA ALA A 18 -2.50 -13.15 10.43
C ALA A 18 -3.25 -13.72 9.21
N ARG A 19 -4.48 -14.18 9.41
CA ARG A 19 -5.34 -14.63 8.33
C ARG A 19 -5.78 -13.39 7.55
N ALA A 20 -5.49 -13.37 6.25
CA ALA A 20 -5.98 -12.33 5.37
C ALA A 20 -7.51 -12.28 5.40
N GLU A 21 -8.08 -11.08 5.32
CA GLU A 21 -9.51 -10.90 5.18
C GLU A 21 -10.00 -11.54 3.87
N GLU A 22 -11.13 -12.22 3.91
CA GLU A 22 -11.76 -12.80 2.72
C GLU A 22 -12.07 -11.68 1.70
N PRO A 23 -11.83 -11.89 0.40
CA PRO A 23 -12.14 -10.88 -0.59
C PRO A 23 -13.64 -10.62 -0.64
N ALA A 24 -14.02 -9.35 -0.77
CA ALA A 24 -15.40 -8.99 -1.04
C ALA A 24 -15.84 -9.60 -2.38
N ASN A 25 -17.00 -10.24 -2.41
CA ASN A 25 -17.56 -10.86 -3.62
C ASN A 25 -18.16 -9.82 -4.59
N ASP A 26 -18.50 -8.62 -4.09
CA ASP A 26 -19.15 -7.59 -4.88
C ASP A 26 -18.23 -6.40 -5.18
N PRO A 27 -18.31 -5.80 -6.38
CA PRO A 27 -17.63 -4.55 -6.69
C PRO A 27 -18.07 -3.45 -5.74
N ARG A 28 -17.13 -2.60 -5.32
CA ARG A 28 -17.46 -1.43 -4.49
C ARG A 28 -18.41 -0.50 -5.24
N PRO A 29 -19.46 0.03 -4.58
CA PRO A 29 -20.40 0.93 -5.22
C PRO A 29 -19.70 2.21 -5.67
N VAL A 30 -20.17 2.74 -6.80
CA VAL A 30 -19.65 3.97 -7.38
C VAL A 30 -20.53 5.14 -6.91
N PRO A 31 -20.00 6.11 -6.15
CA PRO A 31 -20.81 7.25 -5.70
C PRO A 31 -21.27 8.10 -6.88
N LEU A 32 -22.58 8.22 -7.08
CA LEU A 32 -23.17 8.90 -8.24
C LEU A 32 -23.38 10.40 -8.01
N THR A 33 -23.47 10.84 -6.75
CA THR A 33 -23.70 12.24 -6.40
C THR A 33 -22.50 12.87 -5.73
N ARG A 34 -22.39 14.20 -5.81
CA ARG A 34 -21.32 14.95 -5.14
C ARG A 34 -21.32 14.75 -3.61
N PRO A 35 -22.46 14.83 -2.89
CA PRO A 35 -22.48 14.53 -1.45
C PRO A 35 -21.96 13.13 -1.14
N THR A 36 -22.43 12.11 -1.87
CA THR A 36 -21.98 10.73 -1.65
C THR A 36 -20.49 10.55 -1.95
N MET A 37 -19.96 11.23 -2.96
CA MET A 37 -18.53 11.18 -3.28
C MET A 37 -17.68 11.81 -2.17
N LYS A 38 -18.12 12.93 -1.60
CA LYS A 38 -17.38 13.57 -0.50
C LYS A 38 -17.31 12.68 0.73
N GLN A 39 -18.45 12.11 1.13
CA GLN A 39 -18.48 11.19 2.27
C GLN A 39 -17.55 9.99 2.00
N PHE A 40 -17.64 9.44 0.79
CA PHE A 40 -16.81 8.31 0.39
C PHE A 40 -15.30 8.61 0.46
N LEU A 41 -14.87 9.82 0.10
CA LEU A 41 -13.48 10.25 0.23
C LEU A 41 -13.04 10.37 1.70
N GLU A 42 -13.92 10.79 2.60
CA GLU A 42 -13.63 10.79 4.04
C GLU A 42 -13.50 9.36 4.57
N ASP A 43 -14.37 8.45 4.14
CA ASP A 43 -14.34 7.04 4.55
C ASP A 43 -13.04 6.35 4.10
N VAL A 44 -12.50 6.71 2.92
CA VAL A 44 -11.22 6.17 2.41
C VAL A 44 -10.04 6.57 3.29
N LYS A 45 -10.02 7.78 3.86
CA LYS A 45 -8.91 8.25 4.71
C LYS A 45 -8.74 7.41 5.99
N ALA A 46 -9.85 6.89 6.51
CA ALA A 46 -9.86 6.08 7.73
C ALA A 46 -9.67 4.58 7.46
N ARG A 47 -9.58 4.17 6.18
CA ARG A 47 -9.53 2.75 5.83
C ARG A 47 -8.19 2.13 6.22
N THR A 48 -8.28 0.98 6.89
CA THR A 48 -7.10 0.14 7.15
C THR A 48 -6.54 -0.38 5.83
N PRO A 49 -5.25 -0.15 5.53
CA PRO A 49 -4.62 -0.71 4.34
C PRO A 49 -4.65 -2.25 4.36
N ARG A 50 -4.95 -2.86 3.21
CA ARG A 50 -5.09 -4.33 3.10
C ARG A 50 -3.77 -5.08 3.33
N ILE A 51 -2.64 -4.48 2.98
CA ILE A 51 -1.32 -5.08 3.21
C ILE A 51 -0.74 -4.41 4.45
N PRO A 52 -0.72 -5.09 5.62
CA PRO A 52 -0.13 -4.52 6.80
C PRO A 52 1.37 -4.34 6.59
N LEU A 53 1.88 -3.17 6.97
CA LEU A 53 3.32 -2.92 6.94
C LEU A 53 3.93 -3.28 8.29
N PRO A 54 5.13 -3.89 8.30
CA PRO A 54 5.92 -4.03 9.52
C PRO A 54 6.14 -2.67 10.20
N PRO A 55 6.29 -2.60 11.53
CA PRO A 55 6.77 -1.38 12.17
C PRO A 55 8.19 -1.06 11.68
N LEU A 56 8.52 0.23 11.54
CA LEU A 56 9.89 0.66 11.24
C LEU A 56 10.71 0.73 12.52
N THR A 57 11.96 0.28 12.48
CA THR A 57 12.93 0.56 13.55
C THR A 57 13.38 2.03 13.51
N GLU A 58 13.99 2.53 14.58
CA GLU A 58 14.48 3.92 14.63
C GLU A 58 15.61 4.15 13.60
N GLU A 59 16.45 3.14 13.36
CA GLU A 59 17.50 3.17 12.34
C GLU A 59 16.92 3.25 10.93
N GLU A 60 15.85 2.50 10.66
CA GLU A 60 15.16 2.53 9.36
C GLU A 60 14.46 3.86 9.13
N LYS A 61 13.82 4.43 10.15
CA LYS A 61 13.23 5.78 10.08
C LYS A 61 14.30 6.82 9.78
N ALA A 62 15.45 6.76 10.47
CA ALA A 62 16.56 7.68 10.23
C ALA A 62 17.12 7.56 8.79
N LYS A 63 17.17 6.35 8.24
CA LYS A 63 17.63 6.10 6.87
C LYS A 63 16.64 6.54 5.80
N LEU A 64 15.34 6.34 6.04
CA LEU A 64 14.28 6.64 5.06
C LEU A 64 13.91 8.13 5.02
N GLY A 65 14.06 8.85 6.14
CA GLY A 65 13.61 10.23 6.29
C GLY A 65 12.10 10.41 6.04
N ASP A 66 11.63 11.66 6.04
CA ASP A 66 10.19 11.96 5.97
C ASP A 66 9.49 11.48 4.69
N ARG A 67 10.23 11.33 3.59
CA ARG A 67 9.67 10.94 2.28
C ARG A 67 9.64 9.43 2.05
N GLY A 68 10.42 8.66 2.81
CA GLY A 68 10.51 7.19 2.67
C GLY A 68 9.57 6.42 3.59
N THR A 69 8.88 7.09 4.51
CA THR A 69 7.95 6.47 5.48
C THR A 69 6.54 6.23 4.93
N GLY A 70 6.22 6.80 3.75
CA GLY A 70 4.92 6.65 3.11
C GLY A 70 4.58 5.19 2.80
N TYR A 71 3.30 4.82 2.96
CA TYR A 71 2.82 3.45 2.84
C TYR A 71 3.22 2.80 1.50
N GLU A 72 3.05 3.50 0.38
CA GLU A 72 3.29 2.94 -0.96
C GLU A 72 4.78 2.79 -1.28
N ALA A 73 5.62 3.70 -0.78
CA ALA A 73 7.07 3.57 -0.90
C ALA A 73 7.55 2.30 -0.17
N ARG A 74 6.98 2.05 1.03
CA ARG A 74 7.29 0.88 1.83
C ARG A 74 6.78 -0.42 1.20
N ILE A 75 5.56 -0.42 0.66
CA ILE A 75 5.04 -1.59 -0.08
C ILE A 75 5.94 -1.93 -1.26
N ARG A 76 6.35 -0.95 -2.07
CA ARG A 76 7.27 -1.16 -3.20
C ARG A 76 8.60 -1.74 -2.73
N ALA A 77 9.18 -1.19 -1.67
CA ALA A 77 10.47 -1.64 -1.16
C ALA A 77 10.44 -3.08 -0.63
N LEU A 78 9.35 -3.49 0.03
CA LEU A 78 9.22 -4.80 0.66
C LEU A 78 8.74 -5.89 -0.30
N TYR A 79 7.81 -5.57 -1.20
CA TYR A 79 7.06 -6.57 -1.96
C TYR A 79 7.31 -6.54 -3.46
N MET A 80 8.01 -5.53 -4.00
CA MET A 80 8.39 -5.53 -5.42
C MET A 80 9.86 -5.93 -5.61
N PRO A 81 10.17 -6.65 -6.70
CA PRO A 81 11.54 -6.99 -7.05
C PRO A 81 12.38 -5.71 -7.26
N PRO A 82 13.70 -5.78 -7.02
CA PRO A 82 14.59 -4.66 -7.35
C PRO A 82 14.54 -4.37 -8.85
N GLY A 83 14.56 -3.08 -9.22
CA GLY A 83 14.46 -2.61 -10.61
C GLY A 83 13.04 -2.25 -11.03
N GLU A 84 12.14 -3.23 -11.12
CA GLU A 84 10.76 -3.01 -11.58
C GLU A 84 9.86 -2.43 -10.49
N GLY A 85 9.23 -1.28 -10.76
CA GLY A 85 8.16 -0.72 -9.91
C GLY A 85 8.59 -0.11 -8.57
N ARG A 86 9.89 -0.18 -8.20
CA ARG A 86 10.41 0.48 -6.97
C ARG A 86 10.59 2.00 -7.11
N SER A 87 10.80 2.51 -8.32
CA SER A 87 10.73 3.95 -8.59
C SER A 87 9.26 4.40 -8.54
N GLY A 88 9.00 5.55 -7.94
CA GLY A 88 7.65 6.02 -7.62
C GLY A 88 6.72 6.19 -8.84
N PHE A 89 5.43 6.41 -8.54
CA PHE A 89 4.39 6.70 -9.53
C PHE A 89 4.69 8.03 -10.25
N GLY A 90 5.40 7.98 -11.37
CA GLY A 90 5.60 9.10 -12.28
C GLY A 90 4.83 8.87 -13.56
N PHE A 91 3.95 9.80 -13.95
CA PHE A 91 3.29 9.80 -15.27
C PHE A 91 4.30 10.14 -16.37
N GLY A 92 5.28 9.26 -16.59
CA GLY A 92 6.50 9.57 -17.32
C GLY A 92 7.35 10.58 -16.55
N GLY A 93 8.67 10.36 -16.54
CA GLY A 93 9.58 11.43 -16.18
C GLY A 93 9.38 12.65 -17.09
N LYS A 94 10.05 13.73 -16.75
CA LYS A 94 10.24 14.89 -17.63
C LYS A 94 10.91 14.54 -18.98
N ASP A 95 11.26 13.27 -19.20
CA ASP A 95 12.34 12.82 -20.06
C ASP A 95 11.91 11.76 -21.09
N ASP A 96 10.62 11.67 -21.43
CA ASP A 96 10.24 11.08 -22.72
C ASP A 96 10.23 12.23 -23.74
N PRO A 97 11.32 12.42 -24.51
CA PRO A 97 11.41 13.49 -25.49
C PRO A 97 10.37 13.36 -26.61
N GLU A 98 9.75 12.19 -26.76
CA GLU A 98 8.69 11.92 -27.74
C GLU A 98 7.29 12.08 -27.14
N ALA A 99 7.15 12.30 -25.82
CA ALA A 99 5.85 12.48 -25.20
C ALA A 99 5.18 13.78 -25.67
N THR A 100 4.23 13.64 -26.58
CA THR A 100 3.45 14.76 -27.14
C THR A 100 2.38 15.32 -26.19
N LEU A 101 2.00 14.57 -25.16
CA LEU A 101 0.95 14.98 -24.21
C LEU A 101 1.52 15.80 -23.05
N SER A 102 0.95 16.99 -22.83
CA SER A 102 1.28 17.81 -21.67
C SER A 102 1.00 17.10 -20.34
N TYR A 103 1.77 17.41 -19.30
CA TYR A 103 1.55 16.89 -17.94
C TYR A 103 0.11 17.14 -17.45
N LYS A 104 -0.44 18.31 -17.75
CA LYS A 104 -1.83 18.67 -17.42
C LYS A 104 -2.82 17.69 -18.06
N LEU A 105 -2.67 17.42 -19.36
CA LEU A 105 -3.54 16.50 -20.07
C LEU A 105 -3.39 15.06 -19.55
N LYS A 106 -2.16 14.58 -19.32
CA LYS A 106 -1.91 13.27 -18.69
C LYS A 106 -2.61 13.15 -17.34
N THR A 107 -2.51 14.18 -16.50
CA THR A 107 -3.15 14.23 -15.19
C THR A 107 -4.69 14.21 -15.30
N GLN A 108 -5.27 14.96 -16.25
CA GLN A 108 -6.72 14.96 -16.48
C GLN A 108 -7.21 13.57 -16.91
N LEU A 109 -6.52 12.94 -17.86
CA LEU A 109 -6.84 11.58 -18.31
C LEU A 109 -6.73 10.57 -17.15
N PHE A 110 -5.71 10.69 -16.31
CA PHE A 110 -5.58 9.85 -15.11
C PHE A 110 -6.79 9.97 -14.17
N TRP A 111 -7.28 11.17 -13.91
CA TRP A 111 -8.45 11.36 -13.05
C TRP A 111 -9.73 10.79 -13.67
N ILE A 112 -9.91 10.92 -14.99
CA ILE A 112 -11.04 10.32 -15.71
C ILE A 112 -11.00 8.80 -15.57
N VAL A 113 -9.87 8.17 -15.89
CA VAL A 113 -9.73 6.71 -15.82
C VAL A 113 -9.88 6.20 -14.38
N SER A 114 -9.30 6.90 -13.41
CA SER A 114 -9.46 6.57 -11.98
C SER A 114 -10.92 6.63 -11.55
N ARG A 115 -11.67 7.65 -11.98
CA ARG A 115 -13.09 7.79 -11.68
C ARG A 115 -13.93 6.68 -12.31
N THR A 116 -13.65 6.31 -13.55
CA THR A 116 -14.36 5.23 -14.26
C THR A 116 -14.11 3.87 -13.63
N ASN A 117 -12.88 3.60 -13.19
CA ASN A 117 -12.52 2.34 -12.54
C ASN A 117 -12.86 2.29 -11.03
N ASN A 118 -13.48 3.33 -10.48
CA ASN A 118 -13.68 3.48 -9.03
C ASN A 118 -12.37 3.28 -8.23
N CYS A 119 -11.25 3.75 -8.79
CA CYS A 119 -9.92 3.59 -8.22
C CYS A 119 -9.77 4.50 -7.01
N GLN A 120 -9.53 3.88 -5.86
CA GLN A 120 -9.30 4.55 -4.58
C GLN A 120 -7.85 4.31 -4.23
N TYR A 121 -7.08 5.39 -4.14
CA TYR A 121 -5.69 5.38 -3.72
C TYR A 121 -5.63 5.47 -2.20
#